data_AF-A0A8B7PEM8-F1
#
_entry.id   AF-A0A8B7PEM8-F1
#
_cell.length_a   1.000
_cell.length_b   1.000
_cell.length_c   1.000
_cell.angle_alpha   90.00
_cell.angle_beta   90.00
_cell.angle_gamma   90.00
#
_symmetry.space_group_name_H-M   'P 1'
#
loop_
_entity.id
_entity.type
_entity.pdbx_description
1 polymer ?
#
loop_
_entity_poly.entity_id
_entity_poly.type
_entity_poly.pdbx_seq_one_letter_code
_entity_poly.pdbx_strand_id
1 'polypeptide(L)'
;MPKESLGLRYRYLHLRFPRLQRNLRLRSRVMKRMSDFLEDEENFVNINTPTLGPYTAGGAQLFIVPYESKSDNAEKLNEGREYYCLSQSPQTYKQLLMLAGLERYYQFAVCYRDETARPDRQPEFMQ
;
A
#
# COMPACT_ATOMS: atom_id res chain seq x y z
N MET A 1 7.84 -26.49 14.50
CA MET A 1 7.89 -25.03 14.25
C MET A 1 7.74 -24.31 15.59
N PRO A 2 8.45 -23.21 15.84
CA PRO A 2 8.28 -22.43 17.08
C PRO A 2 6.82 -21.97 17.24
N LYS A 3 6.41 -21.67 18.48
CA LYS A 3 5.15 -20.96 18.73
C LYS A 3 5.13 -19.67 17.89
N GLU A 4 3.99 -19.34 17.33
CA GLU A 4 3.83 -18.20 16.42
C GLU A 4 4.29 -16.88 17.05
N SER A 5 3.91 -16.63 18.31
CA SER A 5 4.33 -15.45 19.07
C SER A 5 5.85 -15.31 19.20
N LEU A 6 6.57 -16.42 19.43
CA LEU A 6 8.03 -16.44 19.48
C LEU A 6 8.63 -16.18 18.09
N GLY A 7 8.01 -16.77 17.06
CA GLY A 7 8.40 -16.58 15.67
C GLY A 7 8.13 -15.17 15.13
N LEU A 8 7.19 -14.42 15.72
CA LEU A 8 6.97 -13.00 15.44
C LEU A 8 7.99 -12.13 16.19
N ARG A 9 8.24 -12.41 17.49
CA ARG A 9 9.24 -11.69 18.29
C ARG A 9 10.64 -11.77 17.69
N TYR A 10 11.04 -12.94 17.20
CA TYR A 10 12.34 -13.17 16.57
C TYR A 10 12.20 -13.43 15.07
N ARG A 11 11.40 -12.62 14.38
CA ARG A 11 11.04 -12.82 12.98
C ARG A 11 12.26 -12.97 12.07
N TYR A 12 13.33 -12.23 12.32
CA TYR A 12 14.58 -12.32 11.56
C TYR A 12 15.24 -13.71 11.61
N LEU A 13 15.15 -14.44 12.73
CA LEU A 13 15.59 -15.85 12.82
C LEU A 13 14.55 -16.78 12.20
N HIS A 14 13.27 -16.54 12.47
CA HIS A 14 12.18 -17.37 11.94
C HIS A 14 12.14 -17.33 10.40
N LEU A 15 12.49 -16.21 9.78
CA LEU A 15 12.58 -16.09 8.33
C LEU A 15 13.65 -16.99 7.72
N ARG A 16 14.62 -17.54 8.49
CA ARG A 16 15.63 -18.47 7.97
C ARG A 16 15.08 -19.88 7.70
N PHE A 17 13.91 -20.23 8.24
CA PHE A 17 13.33 -21.56 8.03
C PHE A 17 12.96 -21.78 6.55
N PRO A 18 13.25 -22.97 5.97
CA PRO A 18 13.02 -23.25 4.54
C PRO A 18 11.60 -22.94 4.04
N ARG A 19 10.58 -23.18 4.87
CA ARG A 19 9.18 -22.87 4.53
C ARG A 19 8.96 -21.38 4.30
N LEU A 20 9.40 -20.52 5.22
CA LEU A 20 9.20 -19.06 5.11
C LEU A 20 10.06 -18.46 4.00
N GLN A 21 11.30 -18.96 3.86
CA GLN A 21 12.18 -18.70 2.74
C GLN A 21 11.53 -19.02 1.38
N ARG A 22 10.87 -20.18 1.26
CA ARG A 22 10.14 -20.58 0.05
C ARG A 22 8.96 -19.65 -0.23
N ASN A 23 8.19 -19.28 0.80
CA ASN A 23 7.03 -18.39 0.67
C ASN A 23 7.42 -17.01 0.14
N LEU A 24 8.47 -16.40 0.70
CA LEU A 24 8.94 -15.08 0.24
C LEU A 24 9.46 -15.12 -1.20
N ARG A 25 10.26 -16.14 -1.55
CA ARG A 25 10.73 -16.29 -2.93
C ARG A 25 9.60 -16.60 -3.91
N LEU A 26 8.60 -17.37 -3.49
CA LEU A 26 7.42 -17.64 -4.31
C LEU A 26 6.64 -16.36 -4.58
N ARG A 27 6.36 -15.56 -3.55
CA ARG A 27 5.71 -14.24 -3.70
C ARG A 27 6.45 -13.36 -4.71
N SER A 28 7.77 -13.24 -4.58
CA SER A 28 8.60 -12.47 -5.52
C SER A 28 8.49 -12.98 -6.96
N ARG A 29 8.55 -14.30 -7.18
CA ARG A 29 8.39 -14.87 -8.53
C ARG A 29 7.00 -14.63 -9.10
N VAL A 30 5.95 -14.76 -8.29
CA VAL A 30 4.56 -14.52 -8.72
C VAL A 30 4.39 -13.06 -9.13
N MET A 31 4.82 -12.12 -8.29
CA MET A 31 4.74 -10.68 -8.61
C MET A 31 5.50 -10.35 -9.89
N LYS A 32 6.71 -10.89 -10.06
CA LYS A 32 7.47 -10.71 -11.30
C LYS A 32 6.68 -11.21 -12.52
N ARG A 33 6.15 -12.43 -12.48
CA ARG A 33 5.40 -13.00 -13.61
C ARG A 33 4.12 -12.22 -13.92
N MET A 34 3.46 -11.67 -12.90
CA MET A 34 2.32 -10.78 -13.09
C MET A 34 2.73 -9.49 -13.79
N SER A 35 3.83 -8.86 -13.38
CA SER A 35 4.38 -7.69 -14.06
C SER A 35 4.77 -7.97 -15.50
N ASP A 36 5.55 -9.03 -15.73
CA ASP A 36 6.00 -9.43 -17.07
C ASP A 36 4.78 -9.58 -18.00
N PHE A 37 3.72 -10.28 -17.56
CA PHE A 37 2.48 -10.45 -18.33
C PHE A 37 1.75 -9.11 -18.58
N LEU A 38 1.54 -8.31 -17.52
CA LEU A 38 0.82 -7.05 -17.63
C LEU A 38 1.54 -6.05 -18.55
N GLU A 39 2.86 -5.97 -18.45
CA GLU A 39 3.68 -5.02 -19.23
C GLU A 39 3.92 -5.51 -20.65
N ASP A 40 4.42 -6.73 -20.83
CA ASP A 40 4.89 -7.22 -22.14
C ASP A 40 3.75 -7.75 -23.02
N GLU A 41 2.75 -8.41 -22.43
CA GLU A 41 1.64 -9.01 -23.19
C GLU A 41 0.43 -8.07 -23.26
N GLU A 42 0.06 -7.45 -22.14
CA GLU A 42 -1.16 -6.63 -22.04
C GLU A 42 -0.93 -5.12 -22.16
N ASN A 43 0.32 -4.66 -22.30
CA ASN A 43 0.69 -3.25 -22.46
C ASN A 43 0.18 -2.32 -21.34
N PHE A 44 0.15 -2.79 -20.10
CA PHE A 44 -0.11 -1.97 -18.92
C PHE A 44 1.13 -1.20 -18.49
N VAL A 45 0.91 -0.02 -17.90
CA VAL A 45 1.97 0.80 -17.32
C VAL A 45 1.94 0.69 -15.80
N ASN A 46 3.10 0.39 -15.21
CA ASN A 46 3.27 0.37 -13.76
C ASN A 46 3.48 1.80 -13.22
N ILE A 47 2.54 2.30 -12.40
CA ILE A 47 2.62 3.65 -11.82
C ILE A 47 2.46 3.62 -10.31
N ASN A 48 3.43 4.21 -9.62
CA ASN A 48 3.30 4.45 -8.19
C ASN A 48 2.43 5.67 -7.91
N THR A 49 1.34 5.46 -7.18
CA THR A 49 0.45 6.53 -6.74
C THR A 49 0.77 6.96 -5.30
N PRO A 50 0.53 8.24 -4.93
CA PRO A 50 0.76 8.71 -3.57
C PRO A 50 -0.04 7.95 -2.52
N THR A 51 0.61 7.64 -1.40
CA THR A 51 -0.04 6.98 -0.26
C THR A 51 -0.70 7.98 0.69
N LEU A 52 -0.14 9.19 0.80
CA LEU A 52 -0.70 10.26 1.62
C LEU A 52 -1.68 11.06 0.77
N GLY A 53 -2.95 10.99 1.14
CA GLY A 53 -4.04 11.67 0.46
C GLY A 53 -4.86 12.54 1.41
N PRO A 54 -5.79 13.34 0.85
CA PRO A 54 -6.76 14.06 1.65
C PRO A 54 -7.72 13.08 2.35
N TYR A 55 -8.29 13.51 3.48
CA TYR A 55 -9.36 12.77 4.13
C TYR A 55 -10.58 12.70 3.22
N THR A 56 -11.13 11.49 3.06
CA THR A 56 -12.35 11.24 2.30
C THR A 56 -13.45 10.74 3.24
N ALA A 57 -14.48 11.56 3.44
CA ALA A 57 -15.63 11.22 4.27
C ALA A 57 -16.53 10.20 3.52
N GLY A 58 -16.57 8.95 3.97
CA GLY A 58 -17.46 7.93 3.41
C GLY A 58 -16.96 6.48 3.45
N GLY A 59 -15.71 6.25 3.87
CA GLY A 59 -15.09 4.92 3.93
C GLY A 59 -14.95 4.32 5.33
N ALA A 60 -14.15 3.24 5.42
CA ALA A 60 -13.67 2.70 6.69
C ALA A 60 -12.80 3.73 7.42
N GLN A 61 -12.47 3.49 8.69
CA GLN A 61 -11.60 4.39 9.44
C GLN A 61 -10.21 4.47 8.78
N LEU A 62 -9.65 5.67 8.75
CA LEU A 62 -8.39 6.00 8.07
C LEU A 62 -7.29 6.22 9.12
N PHE A 63 -6.09 5.74 8.84
CA PHE A 63 -4.92 6.17 9.60
C PHE A 63 -4.60 7.62 9.25
N ILE A 64 -4.45 8.44 10.29
CA ILE A 64 -4.14 9.86 10.20
C ILE A 64 -2.63 10.05 10.38
N VAL A 65 -2.04 10.87 9.51
CA VAL A 65 -0.63 11.27 9.59
C VAL A 65 -0.59 12.77 9.84
N PRO A 66 -0.16 13.24 11.02
CA PRO A 66 -0.06 14.66 11.30
C PRO A 66 0.97 15.30 10.36
N TYR A 67 0.66 16.50 9.89
CA TYR A 67 1.55 17.29 9.07
C TYR A 67 2.05 18.48 9.88
N GLU A 68 3.27 18.37 10.38
CA GLU A 68 3.95 19.49 11.03
C GLU A 68 4.67 20.32 9.97
N SER A 69 4.08 21.44 9.56
CA SER A 69 4.83 22.41 8.76
C SER A 69 4.97 23.74 9.45
N LYS A 70 6.24 24.11 9.65
CA LYS A 70 6.70 25.32 10.34
C LYS A 70 7.04 26.45 9.35
N SER A 71 6.50 26.39 8.14
CA SER A 71 6.81 27.33 7.06
C SER A 71 5.56 28.11 6.69
N ASP A 72 5.66 29.44 6.65
CA ASP A 72 4.59 30.36 6.22
C ASP A 72 4.06 30.07 4.80
N ASN A 73 4.80 29.31 3.99
CA ASN A 73 4.38 28.86 2.65
C ASN A 73 3.62 27.53 2.64
N ALA A 74 3.61 26.78 3.74
CA ALA A 74 2.99 25.47 3.79
C ALA A 74 1.48 25.52 4.05
N GLU A 75 0.97 26.55 4.73
CA GLU A 75 -0.48 26.80 4.83
C GLU A 75 -1.13 26.94 3.45
N LYS A 76 -0.42 27.58 2.52
CA LYS A 76 -0.89 27.76 1.13
C LYS A 76 -0.85 26.48 0.31
N LEU A 77 0.17 25.64 0.52
CA LEU A 77 0.36 24.41 -0.25
C LEU A 77 -0.60 23.29 0.20
N ASN A 78 -0.97 23.28 1.49
CA ASN A 78 -1.84 22.27 2.07
C ASN A 78 -3.28 22.72 2.30
N GLU A 79 -3.69 23.87 1.77
CA GLU A 79 -5.06 24.42 1.95
C GLU A 79 -5.46 24.50 3.43
N GLY A 80 -4.51 24.78 4.34
CA GLY A 80 -4.73 24.79 5.78
C GLY A 80 -4.92 23.41 6.44
N ARG A 81 -4.63 22.29 5.76
CA ARG A 81 -4.72 20.94 6.34
C ARG A 81 -3.58 20.66 7.32
N GLU A 82 -3.95 20.29 8.54
CA GLU A 82 -3.03 19.88 9.61
C GLU A 82 -2.64 18.39 9.55
N TYR A 83 -3.26 17.61 8.64
CA TYR A 83 -3.06 16.17 8.56
C TYR A 83 -3.33 15.61 7.15
N TYR A 84 -2.71 14.46 6.88
CA TYR A 84 -3.01 13.58 5.75
C TYR A 84 -3.62 12.27 6.25
N CYS A 85 -4.13 11.48 5.31
CA CYS A 85 -4.60 10.13 5.56
C CYS A 85 -3.82 9.13 4.71
N LEU A 86 -3.52 7.96 5.27
CA LEU A 86 -3.01 6.84 4.47
C LEU A 86 -4.13 6.26 3.61
N SER A 87 -3.82 6.03 2.34
CA SER A 87 -4.78 5.59 1.35
C SER A 87 -5.30 4.16 1.61
N GLN A 88 -6.62 3.98 1.57
CA GLN A 88 -7.26 2.67 1.64
C GLN A 88 -7.17 1.87 0.34
N SER A 89 -6.98 2.56 -0.79
CA SER A 89 -6.80 1.98 -2.11
C SER A 89 -6.38 3.06 -3.10
N PRO A 90 -5.68 2.72 -4.20
CA PRO A 90 -5.32 3.70 -5.24
C PRO A 90 -6.52 4.13 -6.09
N GLN A 91 -7.77 3.86 -5.68
CA GLN A 91 -8.97 4.00 -6.51
C GLN A 91 -9.16 5.41 -7.08
N THR A 92 -8.93 6.46 -6.30
CA THR A 92 -9.04 7.85 -6.77
C THR A 92 -7.99 8.13 -7.85
N TYR A 93 -6.73 7.73 -7.63
CA TYR A 93 -5.67 7.91 -8.61
C TYR A 93 -5.88 7.06 -9.85
N LYS A 94 -6.39 5.83 -9.71
CA LYS A 94 -6.79 4.99 -10.83
C LYS A 94 -7.79 5.74 -11.72
N GLN A 95 -8.84 6.33 -11.14
CA GLN A 95 -9.81 7.11 -11.91
C GLN A 95 -9.18 8.31 -12.61
N LEU A 96 -8.31 9.06 -11.92
CA LEU A 96 -7.58 10.19 -12.52
C LEU A 96 -6.67 9.76 -13.68
N LEU A 97 -5.96 8.64 -13.55
CA LEU A 97 -5.10 8.09 -14.59
C LEU A 97 -5.93 7.68 -15.83
N MET A 98 -7.08 7.04 -15.62
CA MET A 98 -7.99 6.72 -16.73
C MET A 98 -8.49 7.98 -17.44
N LEU A 99 -8.85 9.04 -16.68
CA LEU A 99 -9.25 10.33 -17.23
C LEU A 99 -8.11 11.04 -17.99
N ALA A 100 -6.85 10.84 -17.57
CA ALA A 100 -5.67 11.38 -18.22
C ALA A 100 -5.26 10.62 -19.51
N GLY A 101 -6.07 9.65 -19.95
CA GLY A 101 -5.80 8.85 -21.15
C GLY A 101 -4.87 7.66 -20.91
N LEU A 102 -4.56 7.33 -19.65
CA LEU A 102 -3.80 6.13 -19.32
C LEU A 102 -4.76 4.94 -19.16
N GLU A 103 -5.17 4.37 -20.29
CA GLU A 103 -6.20 3.33 -20.37
C GLU A 103 -5.82 2.01 -19.69
N ARG A 104 -4.51 1.72 -19.57
CA ARG A 104 -3.98 0.47 -19.00
C ARG A 104 -2.94 0.77 -17.92
N TYR A 105 -3.40 0.72 -16.68
CA TYR A 105 -2.60 1.02 -15.49
C TYR A 105 -2.69 -0.10 -14.47
N TYR A 106 -1.55 -0.43 -13.85
CA TYR A 106 -1.51 -1.30 -12.69
C TYR A 106 -0.49 -0.81 -11.64
N GLN A 107 -0.70 -1.24 -10.40
CA GLN A 107 0.23 -1.05 -9.30
C GLN A 107 0.03 -2.16 -8.29
N PHE A 108 1.13 -2.64 -7.72
CA PHE A 108 1.10 -3.40 -6.47
C PHE A 108 1.04 -2.43 -5.29
N ALA A 109 -0.16 -1.96 -4.96
CA ALA A 109 -0.35 -0.85 -4.04
C ALA A 109 -0.34 -1.33 -2.58
N VAL A 110 0.38 -0.63 -1.70
CA VAL A 110 0.23 -0.81 -0.26
C VAL A 110 -0.97 0.01 0.20
N CYS A 111 -1.95 -0.67 0.78
CA CYS A 111 -3.21 -0.13 1.22
C CYS A 111 -3.33 -0.25 2.74
N TYR A 112 -3.99 0.71 3.36
CA TYR A 112 -4.07 0.82 4.81
C TYR A 112 -5.52 0.85 5.27
N ARG A 113 -5.87 0.08 6.29
CA ARG A 113 -7.22 0.06 6.89
C ARG A 113 -7.15 0.03 8.41
N ASP A 114 -7.77 1.03 9.04
CA ASP A 114 -7.93 1.07 10.50
C ASP A 114 -9.22 0.31 10.87
N GLU A 115 -9.22 -1.00 10.67
CA GLU A 115 -10.36 -1.85 11.03
C GLU A 115 -10.07 -2.66 12.29
N THR A 116 -11.14 -3.10 12.98
CA THR A 116 -11.02 -3.97 14.15
C THR A 116 -10.21 -5.21 13.78
N ALA A 117 -9.10 -5.44 14.49
CA ALA A 117 -8.18 -6.52 14.20
C ALA A 117 -8.89 -7.88 14.29
N ARG A 118 -9.12 -8.50 13.12
CA ARG A 118 -9.37 -9.94 13.01
C ARG A 118 -8.01 -10.64 12.81
N PRO A 119 -7.85 -11.90 13.21
CA PRO A 119 -6.55 -12.59 13.20
C PRO A 119 -5.85 -12.62 11.83
N ASP A 120 -6.61 -12.47 10.74
CA ASP A 120 -6.16 -12.49 9.35
C ASP A 120 -5.98 -11.10 8.72
N ARG A 121 -6.44 -10.02 9.37
CA ARG A 121 -6.39 -8.65 8.84
C ARG A 121 -5.17 -7.92 9.36
N GLN A 122 -4.27 -7.60 8.44
CA GLN A 122 -3.16 -6.69 8.72
C GLN A 122 -3.61 -5.24 8.44
N PRO A 123 -3.15 -4.26 9.24
CA PRO A 123 -3.48 -2.84 9.04
C PRO A 123 -2.94 -2.31 7.70
N GLU A 124 -1.83 -2.88 7.24
CA GLU A 124 -1.27 -2.67 5.90
C GLU A 124 -1.30 -3.98 5.11
N PHE A 125 -1.65 -3.90 3.83
CA PHE A 125 -1.67 -5.04 2.93
C PHE A 125 -1.43 -4.60 1.50
N MET A 126 -1.00 -5.52 0.65
CA MET A 126 -0.79 -5.24 -0.77
C MET A 126 -2.02 -5.66 -1.59
N GLN A 127 -2.48 -4.77 -2.45
CA GLN A 127 -3.46 -5.05 -3.51
C GLN A 127 -2.81 -5.07 -4.88
#